data_AF-A0A937MKU4-F1
#
_entry.id   AF-A0A937MKU4-F1
#
_cell.length_a   1.000
_cell.length_b   1.000
_cell.length_c   1.000
_cell.angle_alpha   90.00
_cell.angle_beta   90.00
_cell.angle_gamma   90.00
#
_symmetry.space_group_name_H-M   'P 1'
#
loop_
_entity.id
_entity.type
_entity.pdbx_description
1 polymer ?
#
loop_
_entity_poly.entity_id
_entity_poly.type
_entity_poly.pdbx_seq_one_letter_code
_entity_poly.pdbx_strand_id
1 'polypeptide(L)'
;MPASRQKPEGPLRRGWTTGACATAATAAAYQALLTGVFPNPVTITLPRGEEPSFDLARMELDDGQATVSVIKDAGDDPDITHGAEIVVTLELGGTPGGITFHAGPGVGTVTRPGLALDVGEPAINPGPRAMMEGVVKDLSRQYANGGDPAARAVAITVS
;
A
#
# COMPACT_ATOMS: atom_id res chain seq x y z
N MET A 1 -8.92 -15.15 35.14
CA MET A 1 -7.62 -15.52 34.55
C MET A 1 -7.80 -15.54 33.04
N PRO A 2 -7.18 -14.67 32.23
CA PRO A 2 -7.26 -14.84 30.78
C PRO A 2 -6.36 -16.02 30.39
N ALA A 3 -6.91 -16.91 29.58
CA ALA A 3 -6.24 -18.11 29.10
C ALA A 3 -4.97 -17.70 28.31
N SER A 4 -3.83 -18.24 28.72
CA SER A 4 -2.58 -18.18 27.95
C SER A 4 -2.81 -18.83 26.60
N ARG A 5 -2.83 -18.04 25.53
CA ARG A 5 -2.92 -18.52 24.14
C ARG A 5 -1.73 -19.45 23.90
N GLN A 6 -1.99 -20.76 23.78
CA GLN A 6 -0.95 -21.76 23.52
C GLN A 6 -0.24 -21.41 22.22
N LYS A 7 1.10 -21.44 22.26
CA LYS A 7 1.94 -21.20 21.09
C LYS A 7 1.71 -22.35 20.10
N PRO A 8 1.39 -22.10 18.82
CA PRO A 8 1.13 -23.17 17.86
C PRO A 8 2.37 -24.06 17.71
N GLU A 9 2.17 -25.39 17.62
CA GLU A 9 3.23 -26.36 17.35
C GLU A 9 3.58 -26.33 15.85
N GLY A 10 4.80 -25.88 15.52
CA GLY A 10 5.30 -25.78 14.14
C GLY A 10 6.04 -24.45 13.87
N PRO A 11 6.62 -24.28 12.68
CA PRO A 11 7.17 -22.98 12.28
C PRO A 11 6.04 -21.94 12.21
N LEU A 12 6.23 -20.80 12.87
CA LEU A 12 5.24 -19.72 12.91
C LEU A 12 4.95 -19.21 11.50
N ARG A 13 3.67 -19.04 11.19
CA ARG A 13 3.22 -18.38 9.98
C ARG A 13 3.61 -16.92 10.05
N ARG A 14 4.33 -16.48 9.02
CA ARG A 14 4.69 -15.09 8.86
C ARG A 14 3.52 -14.31 8.27
N GLY A 15 3.21 -13.18 8.89
CA GLY A 15 2.28 -12.20 8.35
C GLY A 15 2.93 -11.06 7.60
N TRP A 16 2.09 -10.14 7.14
CA TRP A 16 2.45 -8.94 6.42
C TRP A 16 2.13 -7.71 7.23
N THR A 17 2.98 -6.68 7.13
CA THR A 17 2.72 -5.41 7.79
C THR A 17 1.63 -4.64 7.03
N THR A 18 0.97 -3.68 7.70
CA THR A 18 0.05 -2.75 7.06
C THR A 18 0.71 -2.01 5.89
N GLY A 19 1.98 -1.65 6.05
CA GLY A 19 2.76 -1.03 4.98
C GLY A 19 2.92 -1.91 3.75
N ALA A 20 3.19 -3.21 3.93
CA ALA A 20 3.29 -4.15 2.81
C ALA A 20 1.94 -4.31 2.10
N CYS A 21 0.84 -4.42 2.86
CA CYS A 21 -0.51 -4.51 2.27
C CYS A 21 -0.88 -3.24 1.48
N ALA A 22 -0.57 -2.06 2.03
CA ALA A 22 -0.77 -0.79 1.34
C ALA A 22 0.08 -0.71 0.07
N THR A 23 1.35 -1.11 0.12
CA THR A 23 2.22 -1.17 -1.08
C THR A 23 1.68 -2.11 -2.15
N ALA A 24 1.16 -3.28 -1.76
CA ALA A 24 0.53 -4.22 -2.69
C ALA A 24 -0.71 -3.62 -3.36
N ALA A 25 -1.59 -2.99 -2.58
CA ALA A 25 -2.76 -2.29 -3.11
C ALA A 25 -2.37 -1.12 -4.03
N THR A 26 -1.34 -0.33 -3.68
CA THR A 26 -0.78 0.71 -4.55
C THR A 26 -0.28 0.14 -5.87
N ALA A 27 0.48 -0.98 -5.84
CA ALA A 27 0.99 -1.61 -7.05
C ALA A 27 -0.13 -2.00 -8.01
N ALA A 28 -1.15 -2.68 -7.48
CA ALA A 28 -2.29 -3.13 -8.25
C ALA A 28 -3.14 -1.97 -8.80
N ALA A 29 -3.42 -0.96 -7.97
CA ALA A 29 -4.18 0.22 -8.39
C ALA A 29 -3.45 1.01 -9.49
N TYR A 30 -2.14 1.19 -9.35
CA TYR A 30 -1.37 1.97 -10.32
C TYR A 30 -1.24 1.22 -11.64
N GLN A 31 -0.99 -0.10 -11.60
CA GLN A 31 -1.00 -0.92 -12.81
C GLN A 31 -2.37 -0.88 -13.50
N ALA A 32 -3.46 -0.96 -12.75
CA ALA A 32 -4.81 -0.89 -13.31
C ALA A 32 -5.08 0.48 -13.98
N LEU A 33 -4.60 1.58 -13.40
CA LEU A 33 -4.69 2.91 -14.01
C LEU A 33 -3.93 3.03 -15.33
N LEU A 34 -2.80 2.33 -15.45
CA LEU A 34 -1.98 2.36 -16.67
C LEU A 34 -2.47 1.40 -17.76
N THR A 35 -3.07 0.27 -17.37
CA THR A 35 -3.32 -0.85 -18.28
C THR A 35 -4.79 -1.24 -18.42
N GLY A 36 -5.65 -0.77 -17.53
CA GLY A 36 -7.04 -1.22 -17.40
C GLY A 36 -7.20 -2.59 -16.73
N VAL A 37 -6.12 -3.22 -16.25
CA VAL A 37 -6.14 -4.60 -15.71
C VAL A 37 -5.54 -4.65 -14.31
N PHE A 38 -6.26 -5.31 -13.39
CA PHE A 38 -5.77 -5.58 -12.03
C PHE A 38 -4.92 -6.86 -11.98
N PRO A 39 -3.68 -6.80 -11.47
CA PRO A 39 -2.90 -8.00 -11.19
C PRO A 39 -3.42 -8.65 -9.91
N ASN A 40 -4.19 -9.75 -10.02
CA ASN A 40 -4.69 -10.50 -8.86
C ASN A 40 -4.29 -11.99 -8.95
N PRO A 41 -3.42 -12.50 -8.07
CA PRO A 41 -2.75 -11.78 -6.99
C PRO A 41 -1.69 -10.80 -7.51
N VAL A 42 -1.37 -9.77 -6.70
CA VAL A 42 -0.30 -8.81 -6.98
C VAL A 42 0.97 -9.20 -6.23
N THR A 43 2.12 -9.13 -6.91
CA THR A 43 3.43 -9.38 -6.29
C THR A 43 4.18 -8.07 -6.11
N ILE A 44 4.79 -7.87 -4.94
CA ILE A 44 5.66 -6.71 -4.66
C ILE A 44 7.01 -7.17 -4.14
N THR A 45 8.06 -6.40 -4.43
CA THR A 45 9.39 -6.64 -3.85
C THR A 45 9.54 -5.87 -2.54
N LEU A 46 9.77 -6.59 -1.44
CA LEU A 46 10.05 -6.01 -0.13
C LEU A 46 11.51 -5.55 -0.02
N PRO A 47 11.86 -4.66 0.94
CA PRO A 47 13.23 -4.14 1.08
C PRO A 47 14.34 -5.20 1.27
N ARG A 48 13.97 -6.43 1.67
CA ARG A 48 14.90 -7.57 1.82
C ARG A 48 15.00 -8.44 0.56
N GLY A 49 14.42 -8.01 -0.56
CA GLY A 49 14.40 -8.73 -1.84
C GLY A 49 13.37 -9.85 -1.93
N GLU A 50 12.50 -9.97 -0.93
CA GLU A 50 11.44 -10.97 -0.94
C GLU A 50 10.27 -10.54 -1.82
N GLU A 51 9.64 -11.48 -2.52
CA GLU A 51 8.58 -11.19 -3.49
C GLU A 51 7.25 -11.90 -3.14
N PRO A 52 6.60 -11.51 -2.03
CA PRO A 52 5.30 -12.06 -1.69
C PRO A 52 4.18 -11.60 -2.63
N SER A 53 3.19 -12.48 -2.78
CA SER A 53 1.95 -12.20 -3.51
C SER A 53 0.78 -11.96 -2.55
N PHE A 54 -0.10 -11.03 -2.91
CA PHE A 54 -1.26 -10.61 -2.13
C PHE A 54 -2.52 -10.73 -2.97
N ASP A 55 -3.55 -11.38 -2.42
CA ASP A 55 -4.87 -11.42 -3.03
C ASP A 55 -5.56 -10.06 -2.87
N LEU A 56 -6.18 -9.59 -3.95
CA LEU A 56 -6.95 -8.35 -3.94
C LEU A 56 -8.38 -8.63 -3.47
N ALA A 57 -8.82 -7.91 -2.43
CA ALA A 57 -10.14 -8.06 -1.84
C ALA A 57 -11.18 -7.14 -2.52
N ARG A 58 -10.76 -5.95 -2.96
CA ARG A 58 -11.56 -5.00 -3.73
C ARG A 58 -10.75 -4.50 -4.92
N MET A 59 -11.41 -4.31 -6.06
CA MET A 59 -10.83 -3.82 -7.30
C MET A 59 -11.87 -2.95 -8.02
N GLU A 60 -11.63 -1.65 -8.08
CA GLU A 60 -12.49 -0.68 -8.74
C GLU A 60 -11.64 0.26 -9.59
N LEU A 61 -12.04 0.44 -10.85
CA LEU A 61 -11.38 1.34 -11.79
C LEU A 61 -12.44 2.23 -12.40
N ASP A 62 -12.31 3.53 -12.14
CA ASP A 62 -13.15 4.60 -12.67
C ASP A 62 -12.26 5.65 -13.34
N ASP A 63 -12.86 6.61 -14.05
CA ASP A 63 -12.15 7.59 -14.89
C ASP A 63 -11.01 8.32 -14.15
N GLY A 64 -9.76 7.87 -14.36
CA GLY A 64 -8.56 8.42 -13.74
C GLY A 64 -8.30 8.02 -12.28
N GLN A 65 -9.12 7.14 -11.70
CA GLN A 65 -9.02 6.69 -10.31
C GLN A 65 -9.12 5.16 -10.18
N ALA A 66 -8.29 4.56 -9.33
CA ALA A 66 -8.39 3.13 -8.99
C ALA A 66 -8.38 2.93 -7.48
N THR A 67 -9.31 2.12 -6.99
CA THR A 67 -9.40 1.71 -5.59
C THR A 67 -9.16 0.21 -5.47
N VAL A 68 -8.17 -0.17 -4.67
CA VAL A 68 -7.81 -1.56 -4.41
C VAL A 68 -7.68 -1.79 -2.92
N SER A 69 -8.06 -2.97 -2.44
CA SER A 69 -7.82 -3.35 -1.05
C SER A 69 -7.19 -4.73 -0.89
N VAL A 70 -6.49 -4.91 0.24
CA VAL A 70 -5.86 -6.16 0.66
C VAL A 70 -6.26 -6.42 2.12
N ILE A 71 -6.70 -7.64 2.42
CA ILE A 71 -6.94 -8.06 3.81
C ILE A 71 -5.62 -8.43 4.46
N LYS A 72 -5.28 -7.77 5.56
CA LYS A 72 -4.03 -8.00 6.28
C LYS A 72 -4.02 -9.36 7.00
N ASP A 73 -3.23 -10.30 6.48
CA ASP A 73 -2.87 -11.50 7.22
C ASP A 73 -1.63 -11.24 8.10
N ALA A 74 -1.78 -11.32 9.42
CA ALA A 74 -0.68 -11.14 10.37
C ALA A 74 0.02 -12.46 10.72
N GLY A 75 -0.42 -13.58 10.13
CA GLY A 75 0.06 -14.90 10.50
C GLY A 75 -0.22 -15.19 11.97
N ASP A 76 0.79 -15.66 12.69
CA ASP A 76 0.68 -15.96 14.12
C ASP A 76 1.04 -14.76 15.03
N ASP A 77 1.35 -13.59 14.48
CA ASP A 77 1.61 -12.38 15.25
C ASP A 77 0.31 -11.87 15.90
N PRO A 78 0.24 -11.68 17.24
CA PRO A 78 -0.94 -11.13 17.92
C PRO A 78 -1.11 -9.63 17.64
N ASP A 79 -1.21 -9.27 16.37
CA ASP A 79 -1.40 -7.92 15.86
C ASP A 79 -2.90 -7.59 15.79
N ILE A 80 -3.28 -6.50 16.46
CA ILE A 80 -4.68 -6.03 16.55
C ILE A 80 -5.27 -5.63 15.18
N THR A 81 -4.43 -5.40 14.18
CA THR A 81 -4.83 -5.05 12.81
C THR A 81 -4.88 -6.28 11.89
N HIS A 82 -4.76 -7.50 12.42
CA HIS A 82 -5.06 -8.70 11.64
C HIS A 82 -6.52 -8.70 11.16
N GLY A 83 -6.73 -9.06 9.89
CA GLY A 83 -8.04 -9.05 9.25
C GLY A 83 -8.53 -7.66 8.87
N ALA A 84 -7.76 -6.60 9.16
CA ALA A 84 -8.08 -5.26 8.68
C ALA A 84 -8.00 -5.23 7.16
N GLU A 85 -9.01 -4.66 6.53
CA GLU A 85 -8.99 -4.32 5.12
C GLU A 85 -8.17 -3.03 4.95
N ILE A 86 -7.06 -3.13 4.22
CA ILE A 86 -6.23 -1.97 3.89
C ILE A 86 -6.61 -1.52 2.50
N VAL A 87 -7.22 -0.35 2.40
CA VAL A 87 -7.72 0.21 1.14
C VAL A 87 -6.78 1.32 0.67
N VAL A 88 -6.47 1.29 -0.62
CA VAL A 88 -5.72 2.35 -1.30
C VAL A 88 -6.52 2.85 -2.49
N THR A 89 -6.73 4.16 -2.54
CA THR A 89 -7.26 4.85 -3.71
C THR A 89 -6.15 5.69 -4.34
N LEU A 90 -5.91 5.48 -5.63
CA LEU A 90 -4.98 6.24 -6.45
C LEU A 90 -5.72 7.10 -7.45
N GLU A 91 -5.26 8.33 -7.61
CA GLU A 91 -5.74 9.26 -8.64
C GLU A 91 -4.56 9.80 -9.46
N LEU A 92 -4.70 9.80 -10.79
CA LEU A 92 -3.71 10.37 -11.70
C LEU A 92 -4.07 11.81 -12.08
N GLY A 93 -3.28 12.76 -11.64
CA GLY A 93 -3.40 14.16 -12.06
C GLY A 93 -3.15 14.36 -13.55
N GLY A 94 -3.77 15.40 -14.13
CA GLY A 94 -3.61 15.74 -15.55
C GLY A 94 -2.29 16.46 -15.90
N THR A 95 -1.57 16.93 -14.88
CA THR A 95 -0.27 17.59 -15.03
C THR A 95 0.83 16.76 -14.38
N PRO A 96 2.08 16.96 -14.81
CA PRO A 96 3.19 16.38 -14.08
C PRO A 96 3.29 16.85 -12.63
N GLY A 97 3.76 15.98 -11.74
CA GLY A 97 3.91 16.31 -10.33
C GLY A 97 4.53 15.18 -9.51
N GLY A 98 4.57 15.41 -8.20
CA GLY A 98 5.06 14.43 -7.23
C GLY A 98 4.01 13.41 -6.81
N ILE A 99 4.41 12.55 -5.87
CA ILE A 99 3.52 11.63 -5.17
C ILE A 99 3.10 12.31 -3.86
N THR A 100 1.79 12.40 -3.62
CA THR A 100 1.23 12.92 -2.36
C THR A 100 0.49 11.84 -1.61
N PHE A 101 0.52 11.92 -0.27
CA PHE A 101 -0.15 10.97 0.60
C PHE A 101 -1.31 11.65 1.33
N HIS A 102 -2.43 10.96 1.42
CA HIS A 102 -3.63 11.40 2.11
C HIS A 102 -4.14 10.32 3.06
N ALA A 103 -4.71 10.75 4.19
CA ALA A 103 -5.36 9.88 5.15
C ALA A 103 -6.85 9.76 4.81
N GLY A 104 -7.31 8.54 4.57
CA GLY A 104 -8.73 8.19 4.56
C GLY A 104 -9.21 7.68 5.93
N PRO A 105 -10.46 7.18 6.03
CA PRO A 105 -11.01 6.66 7.27
C PRO A 105 -10.11 5.57 7.88
N GLY A 106 -9.80 5.64 9.18
CA GLY A 106 -8.95 4.64 9.84
C GLY A 106 -7.46 4.97 9.88
N VAL A 107 -6.97 5.87 9.01
CA VAL A 107 -5.61 6.41 9.07
C VAL A 107 -5.59 7.71 9.88
N GLY A 108 -4.79 7.72 10.95
CA GLY A 108 -4.65 8.89 11.80
C GLY A 108 -3.87 10.04 11.14
N THR A 109 -3.97 11.23 11.73
CA THR A 109 -3.12 12.38 11.41
C THR A 109 -2.15 12.60 12.56
N VAL A 110 -0.91 12.98 12.26
CA VAL A 110 0.09 13.29 13.29
C VAL A 110 -0.30 14.57 14.02
N THR A 111 -0.57 14.46 15.32
CA THR A 111 -1.03 15.58 16.16
C THR A 111 0.04 16.12 17.11
N ARG A 112 1.16 15.42 17.25
CA ARG A 112 2.24 15.78 18.18
C ARG A 112 3.61 15.70 17.50
N PRO A 113 4.53 16.64 17.82
CA PRO A 113 5.89 16.57 17.33
C PRO A 113 6.64 15.37 17.92
N GLY A 114 7.72 14.94 17.26
CA GLY A 114 8.60 13.86 17.72
C GLY A 114 8.41 12.52 17.00
N LEU A 115 7.51 12.44 16.02
CA LEU A 115 7.47 11.36 15.04
C LEU A 115 8.33 11.70 13.83
N ALA A 116 8.64 10.70 13.00
CA ALA A 116 9.34 10.89 11.73
C ALA A 116 8.50 11.60 10.64
N LEU A 117 7.35 12.14 11.04
CA LEU A 117 6.35 12.78 10.20
C LEU A 117 5.96 14.10 10.88
N ASP A 118 5.75 15.14 10.08
CA ASP A 118 5.38 16.46 10.58
C ASP A 118 3.95 16.49 11.12
N VAL A 119 3.66 17.45 12.00
CA VAL A 119 2.30 17.65 12.51
C VAL A 119 1.38 18.05 11.36
N GLY A 120 0.24 17.36 11.24
CA GLY A 120 -0.71 17.52 10.13
C GLY A 120 -0.56 16.47 9.02
N GLU A 121 0.52 15.69 9.01
CA GLU A 121 0.73 14.64 8.01
C GLU A 121 -0.10 13.38 8.29
N PRO A 122 -0.50 12.63 7.23
CA PRO A 122 -1.02 11.27 7.39
C PRO A 122 -0.05 10.38 8.16
N ALA A 123 -0.55 9.59 9.11
CA ALA A 123 0.22 8.65 9.94
C ALA A 123 0.67 7.39 9.15
N ILE A 124 1.25 7.62 7.98
CA ILE A 124 1.84 6.62 7.10
C ILE A 124 3.36 6.79 7.20
N ASN A 125 4.03 5.85 7.86
CA ASN A 125 5.46 5.96 8.16
C ASN A 125 6.35 6.09 6.90
N PRO A 126 7.56 6.68 7.01
CA PRO A 126 8.47 6.87 5.88
C PRO A 126 8.84 5.60 5.11
N GLY A 127 9.01 4.46 5.80
CA GLY A 127 9.30 3.17 5.17
C GLY A 127 8.21 2.74 4.18
N PRO A 128 6.94 2.61 4.62
CA PRO A 128 5.81 2.40 3.71
C PRO A 128 5.67 3.44 2.60
N ARG A 129 5.86 4.74 2.87
CA ARG A 129 5.83 5.78 1.83
C ARG A 129 6.87 5.48 0.73
N ALA A 130 8.11 5.22 1.13
CA ALA A 130 9.19 4.90 0.19
C ALA A 130 8.91 3.64 -0.65
N MET A 131 8.29 2.61 -0.06
CA MET A 131 7.90 1.40 -0.80
C MET A 131 6.83 1.71 -1.85
N MET A 132 5.76 2.44 -1.48
CA MET A 132 4.71 2.85 -2.41
C MET A 132 5.25 3.73 -3.53
N GLU A 133 6.10 4.70 -3.20
CA GLU A 133 6.76 5.54 -4.21
C GLU A 133 7.64 4.74 -5.17
N GLY A 134 8.41 3.77 -4.65
CA GLY A 134 9.28 2.91 -5.46
C GLY A 134 8.48 2.14 -6.50
N VAL A 135 7.41 1.48 -6.06
CA VAL A 135 6.51 0.73 -6.94
C VAL A 135 5.89 1.61 -8.02
N VAL A 136 5.40 2.80 -7.66
CA VAL A 136 4.84 3.75 -8.64
C VAL A 136 5.89 4.15 -9.69
N LYS A 137 7.13 4.46 -9.25
CA LYS A 137 8.23 4.83 -10.15
C LYS A 137 8.62 3.68 -11.07
N ASP A 138 8.69 2.45 -10.55
CA ASP A 138 9.09 1.28 -11.33
C ASP A 138 8.03 0.89 -12.35
N LEU A 139 6.75 0.86 -11.96
CA LEU A 139 5.63 0.59 -12.88
C LEU A 139 5.50 1.69 -13.93
N SER A 140 5.73 2.96 -13.57
CA SER A 140 5.75 4.07 -14.52
C SER A 140 6.79 3.84 -15.61
N ARG A 141 8.03 3.46 -15.24
CA ARG A 141 9.09 3.12 -16.20
C ARG A 141 8.73 1.90 -17.06
N GLN A 142 8.12 0.88 -16.45
CA GLN A 142 7.76 -0.36 -17.14
C GLN A 142 6.70 -0.14 -18.23
N TYR A 143 5.66 0.63 -17.93
CA TYR A 143 4.50 0.77 -18.82
C TYR A 143 4.51 2.04 -19.68
N ALA A 144 5.36 3.04 -19.39
CA ALA A 144 5.43 4.28 -20.17
C ALA A 144 6.36 4.21 -21.42
N ASN A 145 6.76 3.03 -21.90
CA ASN A 145 7.60 2.87 -23.11
C ASN A 145 8.85 3.79 -23.16
N GLY A 146 9.54 4.00 -22.03
CA GLY A 146 10.77 4.80 -21.99
C GLY A 146 10.59 6.32 -22.10
N GLY A 147 9.36 6.84 -22.04
CA GLY A 147 9.12 8.28 -21.93
C GLY A 147 9.13 8.74 -20.47
N ASP A 148 10.13 9.54 -20.09
CA ASP A 148 10.00 10.50 -18.97
C ASP A 148 9.98 11.92 -19.56
N PRO A 149 8.91 12.70 -19.32
CA PRO A 149 9.10 14.14 -19.28
C PRO A 149 8.55 14.82 -18.02
N ALA A 150 7.85 14.08 -17.17
CA ALA A 150 7.53 14.34 -15.76
C ALA A 150 6.28 13.50 -15.41
N ALA A 151 6.44 12.54 -14.48
CA ALA A 151 5.39 11.64 -14.04
C ALA A 151 4.12 12.44 -13.69
N ARG A 152 2.95 12.00 -14.19
CA ARG A 152 1.65 12.55 -13.77
C ARG A 152 1.64 12.59 -12.24
N ALA A 153 1.12 13.67 -11.67
CA ALA A 153 0.95 13.74 -10.22
C ALA A 153 0.14 12.51 -9.76
N VAL A 154 0.56 11.87 -8.68
CA VAL A 154 -0.14 10.69 -8.13
C VAL A 154 -0.56 11.02 -6.70
N ALA A 155 -1.87 11.03 -6.46
CA ALA A 155 -2.40 11.13 -5.11
C ALA A 155 -2.68 9.72 -4.58
N ILE A 156 -2.11 9.39 -3.42
CA ILE A 156 -2.29 8.11 -2.73
C ILE A 156 -3.09 8.35 -1.45
N THR A 157 -4.32 7.85 -1.40
CA THR A 157 -5.13 7.84 -0.19
C THR A 157 -5.11 6.45 0.43
N VAL A 158 -4.77 6.34 1.71
CA VAL A 158 -4.79 5.06 2.46
C VAL A 158 -5.87 5.15 3.55
N SER A 159 -6.67 4.10 3.69
CA SER A 159 -7.70 3.93 4.73
C SER A 159 -7.68 2.53 5.31
#